data_AF-A0A919S0N0-F1
#
_entry.id   AF-A0A919S0N0-F1
#
_cell.length_a   1.000
_cell.length_b   1.000
_cell.length_c   1.000
_cell.angle_alpha   90.00
_cell.angle_beta   90.00
_cell.angle_gamma   90.00
#
_symmetry.space_group_name_H-M   'P 1'
#
loop_
_entity.id
_entity.type
_entity.pdbx_description
1 polymer ?
#
loop_
_entity_poly.entity_id
_entity_poly.type
_entity_poly.pdbx_seq_one_letter_code
_entity_poly.pdbx_strand_id
1 'polypeptide(L)'
;MKKVLALISLFLSIVFLSGCRSPNSDNNTINGNDDQKNPSSPVLKIEDYYPIKENVKYVYEGMGNEYASYDVYIDYTSDDKVQQRVNNGGTVMARVIKLKDGKLTRLLSREEAYYRENLLNEKGGEEEILLMEPLEKGTTWTLKDSRVRTITNISADITTPSGKYKAIEVVTEGSNDKVTDYYAKNVGLVKSIFTSGKDEITSSLSKIEENVSLVERISFFYPNINDNKIYYQIKELSFKTNDITRQVLEEAYKGTVNKNLGKVFSQNTKINSLYLNKDNTVYIDLNSAFLTEMNAGSGYESMILQSIANTFGKYYNSQKVILTIDNKLYESGHIAMKKGESIDVRYQDAIEVK
;
A
#
# COMPACT_ATOMS: atom_id res chain seq x y z
N MET A 1 51.94 -19.22 -42.37
CA MET A 1 51.93 -18.89 -40.93
C MET A 1 51.57 -20.13 -40.13
N LYS A 2 52.35 -20.38 -39.06
CA LYS A 2 52.16 -21.28 -37.90
C LYS A 2 52.18 -22.82 -38.12
N LYS A 3 53.40 -23.33 -37.89
CA LYS A 3 53.83 -24.65 -37.34
C LYS A 3 53.18 -24.88 -35.94
N VAL A 4 52.63 -26.03 -35.56
CA VAL A 4 53.16 -27.41 -35.39
C VAL A 4 53.73 -27.68 -33.98
N LEU A 5 53.39 -28.89 -33.46
CA LEU A 5 53.92 -29.69 -32.33
C LEU A 5 53.54 -29.21 -30.90
N ALA A 6 52.90 -29.98 -29.99
CA ALA A 6 52.85 -31.41 -29.63
C ALA A 6 53.97 -31.90 -28.68
N LEU A 7 53.57 -32.86 -27.82
CA LEU A 7 54.35 -33.78 -26.93
C LEU A 7 54.80 -33.26 -25.55
N ILE A 8 54.91 -34.04 -24.45
CA ILE A 8 54.47 -35.38 -23.96
C ILE A 8 55.06 -35.56 -22.54
N SER A 9 54.43 -36.36 -21.64
CA SER A 9 55.04 -37.16 -20.52
C SER A 9 55.72 -36.42 -19.32
N LEU A 10 55.88 -36.93 -18.09
CA LEU A 10 55.41 -38.02 -17.19
C LEU A 10 56.43 -38.06 -16.00
N PHE A 11 56.04 -38.57 -14.81
CA PHE A 11 56.88 -38.99 -13.64
C PHE A 11 57.60 -37.87 -12.82
N LEU A 12 57.96 -37.97 -11.53
CA LEU A 12 57.58 -38.69 -10.28
C LEU A 12 58.58 -38.18 -9.19
N SER A 13 58.23 -38.34 -7.90
CA SER A 13 59.09 -38.52 -6.70
C SER A 13 59.73 -37.34 -5.93
N ILE A 14 59.08 -37.00 -4.80
CA ILE A 14 59.52 -37.09 -3.37
C ILE A 14 60.99 -36.81 -3.02
N VAL A 15 61.21 -35.83 -2.12
CA VAL A 15 62.17 -35.91 -0.97
C VAL A 15 61.60 -35.12 0.24
N PHE A 16 61.63 -35.75 1.42
CA PHE A 16 61.36 -35.19 2.75
C PHE A 16 62.56 -34.41 3.31
N LEU A 17 62.34 -33.44 4.22
CA LEU A 17 62.97 -33.40 5.56
C LEU A 17 62.50 -32.18 6.38
N SER A 18 62.21 -32.44 7.65
CA SER A 18 61.84 -31.48 8.70
C SER A 18 63.06 -30.84 9.37
N GLY A 19 62.89 -29.66 9.96
CA GLY A 19 63.83 -29.10 10.94
C GLY A 19 63.40 -27.73 11.50
N CYS A 20 62.92 -27.70 12.74
CA CYS A 20 62.74 -26.47 13.53
C CYS A 20 64.01 -26.17 14.36
N ARG A 21 64.51 -24.92 14.34
CA ARG A 21 65.18 -24.27 15.50
C ARG A 21 65.35 -22.76 15.27
N SER A 22 64.97 -21.96 16.27
CA SER A 22 65.40 -20.55 16.50
C SER A 22 66.38 -20.57 17.71
N PRO A 23 67.26 -19.58 18.00
CA PRO A 23 67.09 -18.14 17.74
C PRO A 23 68.36 -17.33 17.34
N ASN A 24 68.10 -16.06 17.01
CA ASN A 24 68.90 -14.83 17.20
C ASN A 24 69.57 -14.13 15.99
N SER A 25 69.16 -12.86 15.87
CA SER A 25 69.64 -11.66 15.16
C SER A 25 70.55 -11.78 13.94
N ASP A 26 70.08 -11.27 12.80
CA ASP A 26 70.64 -10.03 12.23
C ASP A 26 69.69 -9.37 11.23
N ASN A 27 69.69 -8.04 11.27
CA ASN A 27 68.85 -7.14 10.48
C ASN A 27 69.16 -7.25 8.97
N ASN A 28 68.11 -7.40 8.14
CA ASN A 28 68.07 -6.69 6.86
C ASN A 28 66.64 -6.55 6.33
N THR A 29 66.30 -5.31 6.06
CA THR A 29 65.03 -4.75 5.57
C THR A 29 64.69 -5.26 4.17
N ILE A 30 63.51 -5.85 3.98
CA ILE A 30 62.78 -5.80 2.70
C ILE A 30 61.30 -5.58 2.98
N ASN A 31 60.80 -4.45 2.48
CA ASN A 31 59.39 -4.07 2.42
C ASN A 31 58.55 -5.13 1.68
N GLY A 32 57.49 -5.58 2.34
CA GLY A 32 56.35 -6.23 1.71
C GLY A 32 55.09 -5.77 2.41
N ASN A 33 54.41 -4.78 1.81
CA ASN A 33 53.05 -4.39 2.18
C ASN A 33 52.14 -5.61 1.98
N ASP A 34 51.74 -6.25 3.07
CA ASP A 34 50.54 -7.07 3.10
C ASP A 34 49.42 -6.16 3.63
N ASP A 35 48.84 -5.38 2.72
CA ASP A 35 47.56 -4.72 2.95
C ASP A 35 46.53 -5.83 3.17
N GLN A 36 46.26 -6.14 4.44
CA GLN A 36 45.06 -6.83 4.85
C GLN A 36 43.86 -6.06 4.31
N LYS A 37 43.34 -6.46 3.15
CA LYS A 37 41.98 -6.14 2.73
C LYS A 37 41.04 -6.73 3.77
N ASN A 38 40.69 -5.92 4.76
CA ASN A 38 39.48 -6.12 5.54
C ASN A 38 38.34 -6.38 4.55
N PRO A 39 37.56 -7.46 4.70
CA PRO A 39 36.36 -7.62 3.90
C PRO A 39 35.48 -6.40 4.15
N SER A 40 35.27 -5.59 3.10
CA SER A 40 34.39 -4.43 3.17
C SER A 40 33.04 -4.93 3.69
N SER A 41 32.60 -4.39 4.82
CA SER A 41 31.28 -4.68 5.37
C SER A 41 30.24 -4.56 4.26
N PRO A 42 29.27 -5.48 4.17
CA PRO A 42 28.28 -5.47 3.11
C PRO A 42 27.55 -4.12 3.12
N VAL A 43 27.53 -3.45 1.96
CA VAL A 43 26.81 -2.18 1.78
C VAL A 43 25.33 -2.46 1.98
N LEU A 44 24.78 -1.94 3.06
CA LEU A 44 23.36 -2.06 3.40
C LEU A 44 22.53 -1.26 2.40
N LYS A 45 21.43 -1.86 1.93
CA LYS A 45 20.52 -1.27 0.94
C LYS A 45 19.13 -1.08 1.52
N ILE A 46 18.40 -0.05 1.09
CA ILE A 46 17.03 0.19 1.58
C ILE A 46 16.08 -0.94 1.21
N GLU A 47 16.24 -1.57 0.04
CA GLU A 47 15.38 -2.66 -0.41
C GLU A 47 15.46 -3.89 0.51
N ASP A 48 16.60 -4.10 1.16
CA ASP A 48 16.79 -5.16 2.16
C ASP A 48 15.92 -4.92 3.41
N TYR A 49 15.61 -3.66 3.73
CA TYR A 49 14.84 -3.29 4.92
C TYR A 49 13.38 -3.05 4.60
N TYR A 50 13.03 -2.68 3.38
CA TYR A 50 11.65 -2.38 3.00
C TYR A 50 11.24 -3.15 1.75
N PRO A 51 11.10 -4.49 1.83
CA PRO A 51 10.66 -5.29 0.68
C PRO A 51 9.20 -4.97 0.35
N ILE A 52 8.91 -4.80 -0.95
CA ILE A 52 7.53 -4.67 -1.44
C ILE A 52 6.90 -6.07 -1.42
N LYS A 53 5.98 -6.29 -0.48
CA LYS A 53 5.24 -7.55 -0.33
C LYS A 53 3.77 -7.34 -0.66
N GLU A 54 3.20 -8.28 -1.39
CA GLU A 54 1.77 -8.31 -1.71
C GLU A 54 1.00 -9.21 -0.74
N ASN A 55 -0.30 -8.98 -0.60
CA ASN A 55 -1.23 -9.83 0.17
C ASN A 55 -0.79 -10.04 1.62
N VAL A 56 -0.21 -9.00 2.23
CA VAL A 56 0.28 -9.02 3.61
C VAL A 56 -0.48 -8.01 4.44
N LYS A 57 -0.72 -8.36 5.70
CA LYS A 57 -1.21 -7.46 6.74
C LYS A 57 -0.18 -7.37 7.86
N TYR A 58 0.14 -6.15 8.29
CA TYR A 58 0.93 -5.90 9.49
C TYR A 58 -0.01 -5.40 10.58
N VAL A 59 0.12 -5.92 11.79
CA VAL A 59 -0.66 -5.54 12.97
C VAL A 59 0.28 -4.92 13.98
N TYR A 60 0.01 -3.68 14.40
CA TYR A 60 0.79 -2.96 15.40
C TYR A 60 -0.03 -2.77 16.68
N GLU A 61 0.55 -3.16 17.80
CA GLU A 61 0.02 -2.88 19.13
C GLU A 61 0.49 -1.50 19.60
N GLY A 62 -0.46 -0.72 20.11
CA GLY A 62 -0.27 0.65 20.57
C GLY A 62 -0.29 0.80 22.09
N MET A 63 0.52 1.71 22.61
CA MET A 63 0.47 2.20 23.98
C MET A 63 0.50 3.74 24.00
N GLY A 64 -0.08 4.35 25.04
CA GLY A 64 -0.06 5.80 25.26
C GLY A 64 -1.32 6.53 24.78
N ASN A 65 -1.92 6.13 23.65
CA ASN A 65 -3.23 6.63 23.19
C ASN A 65 -4.01 5.60 22.36
N GLU A 66 -5.27 5.91 22.05
CA GLU A 66 -6.19 5.05 21.30
C GLU A 66 -5.85 4.87 19.81
N TYR A 67 -5.04 5.77 19.24
CA TYR A 67 -4.64 5.75 17.82
C TYR A 67 -3.27 5.11 17.57
N ALA A 68 -2.59 4.66 18.63
CA ALA A 68 -1.27 4.07 18.57
C ALA A 68 -1.29 2.63 18.00
N SER A 69 -2.43 1.93 18.12
CA SER A 69 -2.62 0.63 17.50
C SER A 69 -3.13 0.83 16.08
N TYR A 70 -2.58 0.08 15.13
CA TYR A 70 -3.06 0.14 13.75
C TYR A 70 -2.74 -1.10 12.95
N ASP A 71 -3.56 -1.34 11.94
CA ASP A 71 -3.36 -2.37 10.91
C ASP A 71 -2.88 -1.72 9.61
N VAL A 72 -2.00 -2.41 8.89
CA VAL A 72 -1.55 -2.01 7.56
C VAL A 72 -1.83 -3.13 6.57
N TYR A 73 -2.70 -2.87 5.59
CA TYR A 73 -2.88 -3.72 4.40
C TYR A 73 -2.15 -3.13 3.20
N ILE A 74 -1.78 -3.99 2.25
CA ILE A 74 -1.19 -3.56 0.98
C ILE A 74 -2.25 -3.60 -0.13
N ASP A 75 -2.74 -2.42 -0.52
CA ASP A 75 -3.80 -2.31 -1.53
C ASP A 75 -3.24 -2.49 -2.95
N TYR A 76 -2.14 -1.81 -3.28
CA TYR A 76 -1.53 -1.80 -4.60
C TYR A 76 -0.01 -1.74 -4.51
N THR A 77 0.66 -2.27 -5.53
CA THR A 77 2.11 -2.27 -5.68
C THR A 77 2.49 -2.01 -7.13
N SER A 78 3.71 -1.52 -7.32
CA SER A 78 4.46 -1.57 -8.57
C SER A 78 5.92 -1.90 -8.25
N ASP A 79 6.79 -1.95 -9.25
CA ASP A 79 8.20 -2.30 -9.08
C ASP A 79 8.91 -1.51 -7.97
N ASP A 80 8.59 -0.23 -7.85
CA ASP A 80 9.25 0.71 -6.94
C ASP A 80 8.30 1.39 -5.93
N LYS A 81 7.01 1.01 -5.89
CA LYS A 81 6.03 1.64 -5.00
C LYS A 81 5.13 0.63 -4.30
N VAL A 82 4.68 1.02 -3.12
CA VAL A 82 3.63 0.34 -2.39
C VAL A 82 2.58 1.35 -1.92
N GLN A 83 1.31 1.01 -2.09
CA GLN A 83 0.20 1.70 -1.47
C GLN A 83 -0.28 0.90 -0.26
N GLN A 84 -0.23 1.54 0.90
CA GLN A 84 -0.70 1.02 2.17
C GLN A 84 -2.06 1.60 2.52
N ARG A 85 -2.93 0.75 3.06
CA ARG A 85 -4.12 1.11 3.81
C ARG A 85 -3.78 0.99 5.29
N VAL A 86 -3.78 2.11 6.01
CA VAL A 86 -3.47 2.15 7.45
C VAL A 86 -4.74 2.47 8.21
N ASN A 87 -5.19 1.56 9.07
CA ASN A 87 -6.39 1.73 9.89
C ASN A 87 -5.99 1.75 11.37
N ASN A 88 -6.19 2.86 12.06
CA ASN A 88 -5.85 3.03 13.47
C ASN A 88 -7.09 3.02 14.40
N GLY A 89 -8.24 2.57 13.89
CA GLY A 89 -9.52 2.57 14.61
C GLY A 89 -10.23 3.93 14.63
N GLY A 90 -9.52 5.04 14.43
CA GLY A 90 -10.09 6.38 14.30
C GLY A 90 -10.35 6.79 12.85
N THR A 91 -9.42 6.48 11.96
CA THR A 91 -9.50 6.78 10.51
C THR A 91 -8.82 5.69 9.68
N VAL A 92 -9.12 5.68 8.38
CA VAL A 92 -8.39 4.89 7.39
C VAL A 92 -7.60 5.83 6.49
N MET A 93 -6.29 5.62 6.41
CA MET A 93 -5.38 6.38 5.57
C MET A 93 -4.90 5.56 4.37
N ALA A 94 -4.80 6.21 3.21
CA ALA A 94 -4.03 5.69 2.09
C ALA A 94 -2.64 6.35 2.05
N ARG A 95 -1.58 5.55 2.09
CA ARG A 95 -0.18 6.02 1.98
C ARG A 95 0.49 5.42 0.77
N VAL A 96 1.18 6.23 -0.04
CA VAL A 96 2.00 5.73 -1.15
C VAL A 96 3.45 5.93 -0.78
N ILE A 97 4.23 4.86 -0.79
CA ILE A 97 5.64 4.85 -0.46
C ILE A 97 6.42 4.39 -1.68
N LYS A 98 7.52 5.07 -2.00
CA LYS A 98 8.38 4.82 -3.15
C LYS A 98 9.80 4.50 -2.70
N LEU A 99 10.40 3.49 -3.31
CA LEU A 99 11.81 3.13 -3.17
C LEU A 99 12.53 3.56 -4.44
N LYS A 100 13.34 4.62 -4.36
CA LYS A 100 14.10 5.09 -5.51
C LYS A 100 15.34 5.84 -5.08
N ASP A 101 16.44 5.65 -5.81
CA ASP A 101 17.68 6.42 -5.65
C ASP A 101 18.22 6.35 -4.21
N GLY A 102 18.16 5.16 -3.59
CA GLY A 102 18.59 4.94 -2.20
C GLY A 102 17.72 5.66 -1.17
N LYS A 103 16.44 5.93 -1.48
CA LYS A 103 15.49 6.60 -0.57
C LYS A 103 14.18 5.84 -0.47
N LEU A 104 13.68 5.72 0.74
CA LEU A 104 12.31 5.35 1.05
C LEU A 104 11.50 6.63 1.30
N THR A 105 10.62 6.99 0.38
CA THR A 105 9.88 8.26 0.41
C THR A 105 8.39 8.00 0.44
N ARG A 106 7.68 8.53 1.46
CA ARG A 106 6.22 8.62 1.42
C ARG A 106 5.84 9.76 0.47
N LEU A 107 5.20 9.43 -0.64
CA LEU A 107 4.73 10.40 -1.65
C LEU A 107 3.34 10.96 -1.36
N LEU A 108 2.50 10.16 -0.71
CA LEU A 108 1.12 10.50 -0.39
C LEU A 108 0.78 10.02 1.01
N SER A 109 0.02 10.83 1.73
CA SER A 109 -0.76 10.42 2.90
C SER A 109 -2.13 11.09 2.78
N ARG A 110 -3.18 10.30 2.55
CA ARG A 110 -4.56 10.78 2.42
C ARG A 110 -5.37 10.16 3.55
N GLU A 111 -5.87 11.02 4.43
CA GLU A 111 -6.79 10.64 5.51
C GLU A 111 -8.21 10.41 4.98
N GLU A 112 -9.08 9.80 5.79
CA GLU A 112 -10.48 9.51 5.46
C GLU A 112 -10.65 8.71 4.14
N ALA A 113 -9.65 7.89 3.79
CA ALA A 113 -9.62 7.06 2.59
C ALA A 113 -10.29 5.69 2.84
N TYR A 114 -11.58 5.72 3.20
CA TYR A 114 -12.37 4.50 3.49
C TYR A 114 -12.71 3.66 2.26
N TYR A 115 -12.48 4.20 1.06
CA TYR A 115 -12.63 3.50 -0.22
C TYR A 115 -11.26 2.99 -0.72
N ARG A 116 -11.28 2.04 -1.65
CA ARG A 116 -10.08 1.50 -2.30
C ARG A 116 -9.93 2.00 -3.73
N GLU A 117 -8.91 2.83 -3.96
CA GLU A 117 -8.48 3.32 -5.28
C GLU A 117 -6.98 3.15 -5.47
N ASN A 118 -6.53 2.97 -6.72
CA ASN A 118 -5.12 2.95 -7.04
C ASN A 118 -4.58 4.38 -7.14
N LEU A 119 -3.85 4.80 -6.10
CA LEU A 119 -3.25 6.12 -5.96
C LEU A 119 -1.74 6.11 -6.20
N LEU A 120 -1.15 5.01 -6.71
CA LEU A 120 0.30 4.89 -6.92
C LEU A 120 0.88 6.02 -7.78
N ASN A 121 0.08 6.60 -8.68
CA ASN A 121 0.47 7.68 -9.58
C ASN A 121 -0.17 9.03 -9.24
N GLU A 122 -0.85 9.12 -8.09
CA GLU A 122 -1.44 10.37 -7.61
C GLU A 122 -0.34 11.41 -7.34
N LYS A 123 -0.63 12.67 -7.67
CA LYS A 123 0.29 13.80 -7.52
C LYS A 123 -0.19 14.76 -6.44
N GLY A 124 0.74 15.54 -5.89
CA GLY A 124 0.44 16.62 -4.94
C GLY A 124 0.26 16.15 -3.51
N GLY A 125 0.80 14.99 -3.15
CA GLY A 125 0.91 14.58 -1.74
C GLY A 125 2.10 15.25 -1.04
N GLU A 126 2.08 15.18 0.29
CA GLU A 126 3.16 15.67 1.13
C GLU A 126 4.33 14.67 1.16
N GLU A 127 5.30 14.91 0.29
CA GLU A 127 6.49 14.04 0.24
C GLU A 127 7.34 14.14 1.52
N GLU A 128 7.69 12.99 2.10
CA GLU A 128 8.57 12.86 3.26
C GLU A 128 9.53 11.67 3.09
N ILE A 129 10.83 11.90 3.32
CA ILE A 129 11.86 10.84 3.28
C ILE A 129 11.88 10.12 4.63
N LEU A 130 11.52 8.84 4.64
CA LEU A 130 11.43 8.00 5.85
C LEU A 130 12.78 7.35 6.21
N LEU A 131 13.55 6.93 5.20
CA LEU A 131 14.86 6.31 5.34
C LEU A 131 15.71 6.66 4.11
N MET A 132 17.03 6.87 4.28
CA MET A 132 17.93 7.31 3.22
C MET A 132 19.31 6.64 3.33
N GLU A 133 19.85 6.20 2.19
CA GLU A 133 21.22 5.71 2.05
C GLU A 133 22.25 6.86 2.10
N PRO A 134 23.48 6.60 2.57
CA PRO A 134 24.00 5.32 3.07
C PRO A 134 23.38 4.94 4.42
N LEU A 135 23.06 3.66 4.61
CA LEU A 135 22.49 3.14 5.87
C LEU A 135 23.59 2.95 6.92
N GLU A 136 24.17 4.08 7.33
CA GLU A 136 25.29 4.17 8.26
C GLU A 136 24.95 5.12 9.41
N LYS A 137 25.54 4.87 10.58
CA LYS A 137 25.34 5.76 11.74
C LYS A 137 25.87 7.15 11.42
N GLY A 138 25.04 8.17 11.65
CA GLY A 138 25.35 9.57 11.38
C GLY A 138 24.78 10.11 10.07
N THR A 139 24.25 9.26 9.19
CA THR A 139 23.53 9.72 7.99
C THR A 139 22.33 10.56 8.41
N THR A 140 22.19 11.74 7.81
CA THR A 140 21.16 12.72 8.19
C THR A 140 20.54 13.41 6.98
N TRP A 141 19.28 13.82 7.11
CA TRP A 141 18.58 14.63 6.14
C TRP A 141 17.58 15.56 6.81
N THR A 142 17.31 16.69 6.16
CA THR A 142 16.35 17.70 6.62
C THR A 142 15.00 17.44 5.97
N LEU A 143 13.95 17.39 6.79
CA LEU A 143 12.57 17.29 6.36
C LEU A 143 12.04 18.67 5.89
N LYS A 144 10.90 18.69 5.20
CA LYS A 144 10.29 19.94 4.71
C LYS A 144 9.94 20.92 5.83
N ASP A 145 9.61 20.40 7.01
CA ASP A 145 9.32 21.17 8.23
C ASP A 145 10.59 21.62 8.98
N SER A 146 11.76 21.49 8.36
CA SER A 146 13.09 21.81 8.90
C SER A 146 13.58 20.91 10.03
N ARG A 147 12.81 19.88 10.45
CA ARG A 147 13.33 18.89 11.41
C ARG A 147 14.43 18.07 10.76
N VAL A 148 15.35 17.61 11.60
CA VAL A 148 16.48 16.77 11.18
C VAL A 148 16.17 15.33 11.56
N ARG A 149 16.31 14.43 10.59
CA ARG A 149 16.21 12.99 10.78
C ARG A 149 17.59 12.37 10.63
N THR A 150 17.95 11.44 11.51
CA THR A 150 19.30 10.88 11.61
C THR A 150 19.25 9.38 11.87
N ILE A 151 20.09 8.60 11.19
CA ILE A 151 20.37 7.20 11.55
C ILE A 151 21.31 7.20 12.75
N THR A 152 20.83 6.79 13.92
CA THR A 152 21.59 6.81 15.17
C THR A 152 22.19 5.44 15.52
N ASN A 153 21.64 4.37 14.96
CA ASN A 153 22.14 3.00 15.09
C ASN A 153 21.76 2.17 13.85
N ILE A 154 22.59 1.21 13.46
CA ILE A 154 22.33 0.29 12.34
C ILE A 154 22.03 -1.16 12.79
N SER A 155 22.15 -1.43 14.09
CA SER A 155 21.99 -2.76 14.68
C SER A 155 21.43 -2.69 16.12
N ALA A 156 20.44 -1.82 16.33
CA ALA A 156 19.75 -1.71 17.61
C ALA A 156 19.00 -3.01 17.94
N ASP A 157 19.13 -3.51 19.17
CA ASP A 157 18.36 -4.64 19.67
C ASP A 157 16.95 -4.19 20.05
N ILE A 158 15.94 -4.65 19.31
CA ILE A 158 14.54 -4.31 19.54
C ILE A 158 13.72 -5.56 19.78
N THR A 159 12.85 -5.51 20.78
CA THR A 159 11.84 -6.54 21.03
C THR A 159 10.46 -5.94 20.79
N THR A 160 9.66 -6.66 20.01
CA THR A 160 8.24 -6.40 19.77
C THR A 160 7.46 -7.69 20.07
N PRO A 161 6.11 -7.66 20.12
CA PRO A 161 5.35 -8.90 20.28
C PRO A 161 5.58 -9.90 19.14
N SER A 162 5.93 -9.44 17.93
CA SER A 162 6.26 -10.33 16.80
C SER A 162 7.66 -10.96 16.87
N GLY A 163 8.54 -10.50 17.76
CA GLY A 163 9.86 -11.10 17.95
C GLY A 163 10.98 -10.12 18.29
N LYS A 164 12.23 -10.60 18.17
CA LYS A 164 13.44 -9.82 18.38
C LYS A 164 14.10 -9.47 17.06
N TYR A 165 14.55 -8.22 16.93
CA TYR A 165 15.13 -7.68 15.71
C TYR A 165 16.45 -6.97 15.98
N LYS A 166 17.34 -7.02 14.98
CA LYS A 166 18.39 -6.02 14.77
C LYS A 166 17.83 -4.98 13.79
N ALA A 167 17.69 -3.74 14.23
CA ALA A 167 17.04 -2.69 13.47
C ALA A 167 17.95 -1.48 13.24
N ILE A 168 17.71 -0.79 12.13
CA ILE A 168 18.17 0.59 11.91
C ILE A 168 17.28 1.50 12.75
N GLU A 169 17.90 2.24 13.66
CA GLU A 169 17.26 3.26 14.48
C GLU A 169 17.39 4.61 13.78
N VAL A 170 16.24 5.25 13.55
CA VAL A 170 16.12 6.56 12.91
C VAL A 170 15.42 7.50 13.87
N VAL A 171 16.10 8.58 14.25
CA VAL A 171 15.59 9.57 15.18
C VAL A 171 15.24 10.85 14.44
N THR A 172 14.09 11.43 14.73
CA THR A 172 13.69 12.78 14.33
C THR A 172 13.46 13.61 15.57
N GLU A 173 14.22 14.68 15.74
CA GLU A 173 14.09 15.59 16.88
C GLU A 173 13.33 16.85 16.46
N GLY A 174 12.24 17.14 17.16
CA GLY A 174 11.54 18.41 17.14
C GLY A 174 11.98 19.30 18.30
N SER A 175 11.37 20.47 18.43
CA SER A 175 11.66 21.39 19.54
C SER A 175 11.18 20.85 20.89
N ASN A 176 10.05 20.13 20.91
CA ASN A 176 9.40 19.60 22.11
C ASN A 176 9.03 18.11 22.01
N ASP A 177 9.36 17.48 20.88
CA ASP A 177 9.04 16.09 20.60
C ASP A 177 10.24 15.36 19.99
N LYS A 178 10.15 14.03 20.03
CA LYS A 178 11.09 13.15 19.37
C LYS A 178 10.34 11.94 18.86
N VAL A 179 10.61 11.55 17.62
CA VAL A 179 10.18 10.29 17.03
C VAL A 179 11.40 9.39 16.85
N THR A 180 11.28 8.13 17.26
CA THR A 180 12.29 7.10 17.00
C THR A 180 11.65 5.92 16.30
N ASP A 181 12.04 5.71 15.04
CA ASP A 181 11.56 4.63 14.19
C ASP A 181 12.63 3.54 14.05
N TYR A 182 12.20 2.28 14.10
CA TYR A 182 13.07 1.13 13.99
C TYR A 182 12.70 0.30 12.77
N TYR A 183 13.64 0.17 11.83
CA TYR A 183 13.46 -0.60 10.59
C TYR A 183 14.26 -1.90 10.64
N ALA A 184 13.59 -3.05 10.53
CA ALA A 184 14.24 -4.36 10.53
C ALA A 184 14.34 -4.95 9.12
N LYS A 185 15.43 -5.68 8.89
CA LYS A 185 15.69 -6.36 7.61
C LYS A 185 14.54 -7.30 7.25
N ASN A 186 14.14 -7.29 5.98
CA ASN A 186 13.05 -8.08 5.38
C ASN A 186 11.65 -7.81 5.93
N VAL A 187 11.46 -6.77 6.76
CA VAL A 187 10.19 -6.47 7.43
C VAL A 187 9.72 -5.04 7.19
N GLY A 188 10.60 -4.05 7.35
CA GLY A 188 10.23 -2.63 7.35
C GLY A 188 10.17 -2.07 8.76
N LEU A 189 9.26 -1.14 8.98
CA LEU A 189 9.03 -0.54 10.31
C LEU A 189 8.57 -1.63 11.29
N VAL A 190 9.29 -1.83 12.40
CA VAL A 190 8.89 -2.78 13.46
C VAL A 190 8.46 -2.08 14.73
N LYS A 191 8.91 -0.84 14.96
CA LYS A 191 8.53 -0.06 16.12
C LYS A 191 8.65 1.44 15.82
N SER A 192 7.73 2.23 16.36
CA SER A 192 7.82 3.70 16.39
C SER A 192 7.53 4.17 17.82
N ILE A 193 8.30 5.13 18.30
CA ILE A 193 8.16 5.75 19.61
C ILE A 193 8.11 7.26 19.43
N PHE A 194 7.00 7.87 19.81
CA PHE A 194 6.85 9.31 19.94
C PHE A 194 6.94 9.69 21.41
N THR A 195 7.79 10.66 21.74
CA THR A 195 7.88 11.23 23.08
C THR A 195 7.68 12.73 23.03
N SER A 196 6.86 13.27 23.95
CA SER A 196 6.76 14.71 24.17
C SER A 196 6.59 14.99 25.66
N GLY A 197 7.54 15.70 26.26
CA GLY A 197 7.59 15.89 27.71
C GLY A 197 7.69 14.55 28.47
N LYS A 198 6.62 14.18 29.19
CA LYS A 198 6.51 12.90 29.94
C LYS A 198 5.68 11.86 29.20
N ASP A 199 5.02 12.25 28.12
CA ASP A 199 4.15 11.37 27.37
C ASP A 199 4.99 10.55 26.39
N GLU A 200 4.70 9.25 26.35
CA GLU A 200 5.29 8.31 25.40
C GLU A 200 4.15 7.53 24.72
N ILE A 201 4.16 7.59 23.39
CA ILE A 201 3.23 6.86 22.54
C ILE A 201 4.06 5.89 21.71
N THR A 202 3.72 4.61 21.75
CA THR A 202 4.48 3.56 21.09
C THR A 202 3.58 2.73 20.21
N SER A 203 4.05 2.38 19.02
CA SER A 203 3.46 1.37 18.15
C SER A 203 4.50 0.28 17.89
N SER A 204 4.19 -0.98 18.22
CA SER A 204 5.10 -2.12 18.06
C SER A 204 4.47 -3.22 17.22
N LEU A 205 5.21 -3.73 16.23
CA LEU A 205 4.75 -4.79 15.35
C LEU A 205 4.45 -6.04 16.18
N SER A 206 3.19 -6.46 16.16
CA SER A 206 2.70 -7.63 16.89
C SER A 206 2.59 -8.84 16.01
N LYS A 207 2.13 -8.66 14.75
CA LYS A 207 1.92 -9.78 13.83
C LYS A 207 2.13 -9.36 12.38
N ILE A 208 2.62 -10.30 11.58
CA ILE A 208 2.58 -10.23 10.12
C ILE A 208 1.73 -11.41 9.64
N GLU A 209 0.70 -11.13 8.87
CA GLU A 209 -0.17 -12.15 8.27
C GLU A 209 0.06 -12.16 6.77
N GLU A 210 0.56 -13.28 6.24
CA GLU A 210 0.85 -13.44 4.81
C GLU A 210 -0.34 -14.08 4.06
N ASN A 211 -0.41 -13.84 2.76
CA ASN A 211 -1.43 -14.35 1.86
C ASN A 211 -2.88 -13.99 2.23
N VAL A 212 -3.07 -12.89 2.98
CA VAL A 212 -4.38 -12.39 3.39
C VAL A 212 -4.99 -11.47 2.34
N SER A 213 -6.31 -11.36 2.36
CA SER A 213 -7.06 -10.39 1.56
C SER A 213 -7.69 -9.36 2.49
N LEU A 214 -7.83 -8.13 1.99
CA LEU A 214 -8.69 -7.14 2.63
C LEU A 214 -10.14 -7.56 2.39
N VAL A 215 -10.95 -7.66 3.45
CA VAL A 215 -12.38 -7.93 3.35
C VAL A 215 -13.15 -6.66 3.70
N GLU A 216 -14.00 -6.20 2.80
CA GLU A 216 -14.85 -5.01 3.00
C GLU A 216 -16.34 -5.36 2.87
N ARG A 217 -17.16 -4.72 3.70
CA ARG A 217 -18.62 -4.85 3.69
C ARG A 217 -19.22 -3.71 2.90
N ILE A 218 -19.74 -3.99 1.71
CA ILE A 218 -20.21 -2.97 0.76
C ILE A 218 -21.71 -3.10 0.55
N SER A 219 -22.42 -1.97 0.64
CA SER A 219 -23.88 -1.92 0.42
C SER A 219 -24.18 -1.73 -1.06
N PHE A 220 -24.91 -2.67 -1.66
CA PHE A 220 -25.45 -2.58 -3.02
C PHE A 220 -26.94 -2.32 -2.96
N PHE A 221 -27.41 -1.29 -3.66
CA PHE A 221 -28.80 -0.84 -3.63
C PHE A 221 -29.58 -1.37 -4.83
N TYR A 222 -30.86 -1.66 -4.66
CA TYR A 222 -31.70 -2.28 -5.69
C TYR A 222 -33.11 -1.69 -5.64
N PRO A 223 -33.73 -1.35 -6.79
CA PRO A 223 -35.09 -0.87 -6.82
C PRO A 223 -36.08 -2.02 -6.67
N ASN A 224 -37.24 -1.77 -6.07
CA ASN A 224 -38.37 -2.70 -6.07
C ASN A 224 -39.59 -2.01 -6.69
N ILE A 225 -40.00 -2.50 -7.86
CA ILE A 225 -41.09 -1.89 -8.62
C ILE A 225 -42.47 -2.11 -7.98
N ASN A 226 -42.63 -3.15 -7.16
CA ASN A 226 -43.94 -3.53 -6.61
C ASN A 226 -44.38 -2.58 -5.49
N ASP A 227 -43.43 -2.06 -4.70
CA ASP A 227 -43.70 -1.16 -3.58
C ASP A 227 -43.08 0.23 -3.76
N ASN A 228 -42.39 0.46 -4.88
CA ASN A 228 -41.73 1.72 -5.24
C ASN A 228 -40.68 2.16 -4.20
N LYS A 229 -39.94 1.20 -3.62
CA LYS A 229 -38.87 1.45 -2.64
C LYS A 229 -37.50 0.99 -3.14
N ILE A 230 -36.45 1.49 -2.49
CA ILE A 230 -35.08 1.01 -2.68
C ILE A 230 -34.70 0.12 -1.49
N TYR A 231 -34.17 -1.05 -1.81
CA TYR A 231 -33.60 -1.98 -0.85
C TYR A 231 -32.08 -1.98 -0.97
N TYR A 232 -31.37 -2.52 0.02
CA TYR A 232 -29.94 -2.78 -0.11
C TYR A 232 -29.53 -4.11 0.50
N GLN A 233 -28.46 -4.68 -0.02
CA GLN A 233 -27.79 -5.83 0.54
C GLN A 233 -26.33 -5.49 0.84
N ILE A 234 -25.88 -5.85 2.03
CA ILE A 234 -24.45 -5.80 2.37
C ILE A 234 -23.79 -7.07 1.84
N LYS A 235 -22.76 -6.91 1.01
CA LYS A 235 -21.93 -8.02 0.51
C LYS A 235 -20.52 -7.89 1.06
N GLU A 236 -19.95 -8.99 1.49
CA GLU A 236 -18.54 -9.09 1.85
C GLU A 236 -17.72 -9.34 0.59
N LEU A 237 -16.87 -8.38 0.22
CA LEU A 237 -15.97 -8.48 -0.92
C LEU A 237 -14.54 -8.61 -0.43
N SER A 238 -13.79 -9.49 -1.08
CA SER A 238 -12.39 -9.76 -0.77
C SER A 238 -11.50 -9.17 -1.85
N PHE A 239 -10.46 -8.44 -1.45
CA PHE A 239 -9.48 -7.81 -2.33
C PHE A 239 -8.09 -8.35 -2.02
N LYS A 240 -7.44 -8.94 -3.04
CA LYS A 240 -5.99 -9.14 -3.07
C LYS A 240 -5.30 -7.83 -3.49
N THR A 241 -4.01 -7.74 -3.20
CA THR A 241 -3.18 -6.62 -3.71
C THR A 241 -3.30 -6.55 -5.24
N ASN A 242 -3.40 -5.34 -5.77
CA ASN A 242 -3.58 -5.05 -7.20
C ASN A 242 -4.92 -5.44 -7.83
N ASP A 243 -5.88 -6.01 -7.09
CA ASP A 243 -7.22 -6.21 -7.63
C ASP A 243 -7.80 -4.88 -8.13
N ILE A 244 -8.47 -4.91 -9.27
CA ILE A 244 -9.08 -3.71 -9.85
C ILE A 244 -10.43 -3.48 -9.17
N THR A 245 -10.51 -2.53 -8.24
CA THR A 245 -11.70 -2.27 -7.41
C THR A 245 -12.98 -2.23 -8.23
N ARG A 246 -13.01 -1.44 -9.31
CA ARG A 246 -14.21 -1.29 -10.14
C ARG A 246 -14.69 -2.62 -10.74
N GLN A 247 -13.79 -3.54 -11.07
CA GLN A 247 -14.17 -4.85 -11.60
C GLN A 247 -14.76 -5.75 -10.51
N VAL A 248 -14.20 -5.73 -9.31
CA VAL A 248 -14.74 -6.47 -8.15
C VAL A 248 -16.13 -5.95 -7.79
N LEU A 249 -16.32 -4.62 -7.74
CA LEU A 249 -17.61 -4.00 -7.50
C LEU A 249 -18.63 -4.31 -8.59
N GLU A 250 -18.21 -4.24 -9.86
CA GLU A 250 -19.04 -4.56 -11.02
C GLU A 250 -19.58 -5.98 -10.94
N GLU A 251 -18.70 -6.98 -10.80
CA GLU A 251 -19.09 -8.39 -10.74
C GLU A 251 -19.99 -8.68 -9.53
N ALA A 252 -19.69 -8.06 -8.38
CA ALA A 252 -20.55 -8.15 -7.20
C ALA A 252 -21.96 -7.57 -7.46
N TYR A 253 -22.07 -6.47 -8.21
CA TYR A 253 -23.36 -5.81 -8.45
C TYR A 253 -24.23 -6.55 -9.47
N LYS A 254 -23.62 -7.30 -10.40
CA LYS A 254 -24.33 -8.19 -11.36
C LYS A 254 -25.06 -9.35 -10.71
N GLY A 255 -24.60 -9.77 -9.53
CA GLY A 255 -25.20 -10.86 -8.78
C GLY A 255 -26.65 -10.58 -8.42
N THR A 256 -27.54 -11.54 -8.69
CA THR A 256 -28.95 -11.45 -8.31
C THR A 256 -29.10 -11.61 -6.79
N VAL A 257 -29.88 -10.74 -6.16
CA VAL A 257 -30.10 -10.76 -4.70
C VAL A 257 -31.36 -11.53 -4.33
N ASN A 258 -32.50 -11.10 -4.87
CA ASN A 258 -33.81 -11.69 -4.63
C ASN A 258 -34.64 -11.49 -5.90
N LYS A 259 -35.52 -12.46 -6.23
CA LYS A 259 -36.44 -12.39 -7.37
C LYS A 259 -37.37 -11.17 -7.35
N ASN A 260 -37.61 -10.58 -6.17
CA ASN A 260 -38.47 -9.41 -6.00
C ASN A 260 -37.73 -8.08 -6.22
N LEU A 261 -36.40 -8.10 -6.30
CA LEU A 261 -35.60 -6.89 -6.48
C LEU A 261 -35.18 -6.74 -7.94
N GLY A 262 -35.22 -5.49 -8.38
CA GLY A 262 -34.79 -5.07 -9.69
C GLY A 262 -33.29 -5.26 -9.91
N LYS A 263 -32.95 -5.68 -11.11
CA LYS A 263 -31.55 -5.75 -11.57
C LYS A 263 -31.06 -4.34 -11.91
N VAL A 264 -29.92 -3.94 -11.37
CA VAL A 264 -29.25 -2.67 -11.70
C VAL A 264 -28.22 -2.87 -12.80
N PHE A 265 -27.28 -3.80 -12.64
CA PHE A 265 -26.31 -4.15 -13.67
C PHE A 265 -26.70 -5.42 -14.38
N SER A 266 -26.70 -5.40 -15.71
CA SER A 266 -26.82 -6.60 -16.54
C SER A 266 -25.51 -7.41 -16.53
N GLN A 267 -25.52 -8.62 -17.11
CA GLN A 267 -24.27 -9.40 -17.21
C GLN A 267 -23.23 -8.71 -18.10
N ASN A 268 -23.70 -7.92 -19.06
CA ASN A 268 -22.87 -7.20 -20.03
C ASN A 268 -22.51 -5.78 -19.58
N THR A 269 -23.13 -5.27 -18.51
CA THR A 269 -22.73 -3.98 -17.92
C THR A 269 -21.26 -4.03 -17.49
N LYS A 270 -20.50 -3.02 -17.88
CA LYS A 270 -19.09 -2.83 -17.52
C LYS A 270 -18.91 -1.45 -16.90
N ILE A 271 -18.09 -1.35 -15.86
CA ILE A 271 -17.61 -0.08 -15.33
C ILE A 271 -16.31 0.26 -16.05
N ASN A 272 -16.39 1.19 -17.00
CA ASN A 272 -15.23 1.69 -17.74
C ASN A 272 -14.29 2.46 -16.81
N SER A 273 -14.86 3.37 -16.00
CA SER A 273 -14.12 4.13 -14.98
C SER A 273 -14.98 4.38 -13.73
N LEU A 274 -14.31 4.49 -12.59
CA LEU A 274 -14.93 4.80 -11.30
C LEU A 274 -13.88 5.50 -10.44
N TYR A 275 -14.16 6.73 -10.00
CA TYR A 275 -13.26 7.46 -9.13
C TYR A 275 -13.96 8.56 -8.31
N LEU A 276 -13.37 8.93 -7.19
CA LEU A 276 -13.73 10.13 -6.42
C LEU A 276 -12.90 11.33 -6.87
N ASN A 277 -13.57 12.38 -7.32
CA ASN A 277 -12.92 13.61 -7.75
C ASN A 277 -12.66 14.56 -6.56
N LYS A 278 -11.80 15.56 -6.77
CA LYS A 278 -11.39 16.54 -5.74
C LYS A 278 -12.54 17.39 -5.18
N ASP A 279 -13.64 17.51 -5.91
CA ASP A 279 -14.87 18.19 -5.46
C ASP A 279 -15.78 17.28 -4.61
N ASN A 280 -15.27 16.10 -4.21
CA ASN A 280 -16.01 15.06 -3.51
C ASN A 280 -17.20 14.50 -4.30
N THR A 281 -17.20 14.61 -5.63
CA THR A 281 -18.19 13.97 -6.52
C THR A 281 -17.63 12.66 -7.05
N VAL A 282 -18.43 11.60 -7.01
CA VAL A 282 -18.07 10.31 -7.62
C VAL A 282 -18.40 10.36 -9.10
N TYR A 283 -17.45 9.97 -9.93
CA TYR A 283 -17.64 9.79 -11.36
C TYR A 283 -17.67 8.30 -11.67
N ILE A 284 -18.71 7.88 -12.37
CA ILE A 284 -18.85 6.52 -12.86
C ILE A 284 -19.17 6.55 -14.36
N ASP A 285 -18.37 5.86 -15.15
CA ASP A 285 -18.63 5.63 -16.57
C ASP A 285 -18.97 4.16 -16.78
N LEU A 286 -20.14 3.90 -17.36
CA LEU A 286 -20.59 2.55 -17.71
C LEU A 286 -20.55 2.37 -19.24
N ASN A 287 -20.50 1.12 -19.69
CA ASN A 287 -20.67 0.84 -21.11
C ASN A 287 -22.13 0.97 -21.57
N SER A 288 -22.34 1.11 -22.88
CA SER A 288 -23.67 1.19 -23.51
C SER A 288 -24.63 0.05 -23.18
N ALA A 289 -24.14 -1.14 -22.79
CA ALA A 289 -24.99 -2.25 -22.35
C ALA A 289 -25.89 -1.87 -21.15
N PHE A 290 -25.43 -0.95 -20.29
CA PHE A 290 -26.27 -0.43 -19.20
C PHE A 290 -27.56 0.23 -19.71
N LEU A 291 -27.50 0.95 -20.83
CA LEU A 291 -28.67 1.59 -21.44
C LEU A 291 -29.49 0.59 -22.27
N THR A 292 -28.84 -0.15 -23.16
CA THR A 292 -29.55 -0.96 -24.18
C THR A 292 -30.23 -2.19 -23.60
N GLU A 293 -29.77 -2.68 -22.46
CA GLU A 293 -30.35 -3.84 -21.78
C GLU A 293 -31.25 -3.44 -20.59
N MET A 294 -31.39 -2.14 -20.32
CA MET A 294 -32.35 -1.63 -19.36
C MET A 294 -33.75 -1.68 -19.96
N ASN A 295 -34.57 -2.57 -19.44
CA ASN A 295 -36.00 -2.64 -19.78
C ASN A 295 -36.82 -1.96 -18.69
N ALA A 296 -36.86 -0.63 -18.69
CA ALA A 296 -37.51 0.19 -17.67
C ALA A 296 -38.26 1.37 -18.29
N GLY A 297 -39.45 1.67 -17.77
CA GLY A 297 -40.08 2.97 -17.98
C GLY A 297 -39.47 4.05 -17.08
N SER A 298 -39.77 5.32 -17.35
CA SER A 298 -39.14 6.49 -16.71
C SER A 298 -39.05 6.44 -15.17
N GLY A 299 -40.12 6.00 -14.50
CA GLY A 299 -40.15 5.91 -13.04
C GLY A 299 -39.18 4.86 -12.50
N TYR A 300 -39.17 3.66 -13.10
CA TYR A 300 -38.30 2.58 -12.68
C TYR A 300 -36.84 2.84 -13.06
N GLU A 301 -36.60 3.47 -14.22
CA GLU A 301 -35.28 3.97 -14.63
C GLU A 301 -34.71 4.92 -13.57
N SER A 302 -35.50 5.88 -13.09
CA SER A 302 -35.09 6.82 -12.04
C SER A 302 -34.65 6.09 -10.76
N MET A 303 -35.32 4.99 -10.38
CA MET A 303 -34.93 4.19 -9.22
C MET A 303 -33.64 3.39 -9.45
N ILE A 304 -33.39 2.92 -10.69
CA ILE A 304 -32.13 2.26 -11.06
C ILE A 304 -30.98 3.26 -10.94
N LEU A 305 -31.14 4.47 -11.48
CA LEU A 305 -30.15 5.54 -11.39
C LEU A 305 -29.88 5.94 -9.93
N GLN A 306 -30.93 6.05 -9.12
CA GLN A 306 -30.78 6.31 -7.68
C GLN A 306 -30.05 5.16 -6.97
N SER A 307 -30.24 3.91 -7.39
CA SER A 307 -29.53 2.74 -6.82
C SER A 307 -28.02 2.76 -7.15
N ILE A 308 -27.64 3.22 -8.35
CA ILE A 308 -26.24 3.51 -8.69
C ILE A 308 -25.70 4.60 -7.77
N ALA A 309 -26.41 5.73 -7.70
CA ALA A 309 -25.98 6.86 -6.89
C ALA A 309 -25.77 6.46 -5.42
N ASN A 310 -26.72 5.72 -4.85
CA ASN A 310 -26.64 5.25 -3.47
C ASN A 310 -25.49 4.27 -3.23
N THR A 311 -25.25 3.34 -4.16
CA THR A 311 -24.18 2.35 -4.03
C THR A 311 -22.81 3.00 -4.04
N PHE A 312 -22.49 3.74 -5.11
CA PHE A 312 -21.16 4.31 -5.28
C PHE A 312 -20.96 5.56 -4.42
N GLY A 313 -22.01 6.36 -4.22
CA GLY A 313 -21.99 7.45 -3.25
C GLY A 313 -21.69 6.98 -1.84
N LYS A 314 -22.37 5.94 -1.35
CA LYS A 314 -22.09 5.36 -0.03
C LYS A 314 -20.70 4.74 0.05
N TYR A 315 -20.26 4.00 -0.98
CA TYR A 315 -18.93 3.40 -1.02
C TYR A 315 -17.80 4.45 -0.89
N TYR A 316 -17.96 5.60 -1.54
CA TYR A 316 -16.98 6.69 -1.50
C TYR A 316 -17.20 7.72 -0.39
N ASN A 317 -18.25 7.57 0.42
CA ASN A 317 -18.71 8.59 1.37
C ASN A 317 -18.95 9.97 0.70
N SER A 318 -19.56 9.96 -0.48
CA SER A 318 -19.91 11.14 -1.26
C SER A 318 -21.42 11.36 -1.30
N GLN A 319 -21.83 12.62 -1.48
CA GLN A 319 -23.23 13.03 -1.62
C GLN A 319 -23.70 13.13 -3.07
N LYS A 320 -22.79 13.03 -4.05
CA LYS A 320 -23.09 13.28 -5.47
C LYS A 320 -22.41 12.26 -6.37
N VAL A 321 -23.16 11.79 -7.36
CA VAL A 321 -22.66 10.85 -8.37
C VAL A 321 -22.96 11.40 -9.77
N ILE A 322 -21.95 11.50 -10.62
CA ILE A 322 -22.09 11.79 -12.05
C ILE A 322 -21.94 10.48 -12.81
N LEU A 323 -22.98 10.14 -13.57
CA LEU A 323 -23.02 8.96 -14.42
C LEU A 323 -22.84 9.36 -15.88
N THR A 324 -21.93 8.67 -16.57
CA THR A 324 -21.73 8.75 -18.02
C THR A 324 -21.80 7.37 -18.66
N ILE A 325 -22.05 7.33 -19.97
CA ILE A 325 -22.09 6.10 -20.77
C ILE A 325 -21.11 6.23 -21.92
N ASP A 326 -20.09 5.35 -21.96
CA ASP A 326 -19.01 5.39 -22.96
C ASP A 326 -18.40 6.80 -23.13
N ASN A 327 -18.15 7.47 -22.00
CA ASN A 327 -17.66 8.86 -21.87
C ASN A 327 -18.60 9.94 -22.42
N LYS A 328 -19.88 9.62 -22.64
CA LYS A 328 -20.91 10.58 -23.06
C LYS A 328 -21.89 10.83 -21.93
N LEU A 329 -22.57 11.97 -21.98
CA LEU A 329 -23.64 12.28 -21.02
C LEU A 329 -24.69 11.18 -21.05
N TYR A 330 -25.24 10.88 -19.88
CA TYR A 330 -26.34 9.92 -19.78
C TYR A 330 -27.56 10.44 -20.54
N GLU A 331 -28.03 9.65 -21.50
CA GLU A 331 -29.21 9.96 -22.30
C GLU A 331 -29.95 8.66 -22.64
N SER A 332 -31.23 8.59 -22.27
CA SER A 332 -32.16 7.50 -22.55
C SER A 332 -33.42 8.04 -23.24
N GLY A 333 -34.39 7.17 -23.51
CA GLY A 333 -35.70 7.58 -24.03
C GLY A 333 -36.55 8.42 -23.06
N HIS A 334 -36.14 8.56 -21.80
CA HIS A 334 -36.91 9.26 -20.76
C HIS A 334 -36.13 10.33 -20.01
N ILE A 335 -34.81 10.20 -19.90
CA ILE A 335 -33.95 11.06 -19.09
C ILE A 335 -32.74 11.47 -19.93
N ALA A 336 -32.44 12.77 -19.97
CA ALA A 336 -31.23 13.31 -20.60
C ALA A 336 -30.53 14.23 -19.59
N MET A 337 -29.33 13.84 -19.16
CA MET A 337 -28.55 14.60 -18.18
C MET A 337 -27.70 15.67 -18.87
N LYS A 338 -27.62 16.84 -18.25
CA LYS A 338 -26.77 17.94 -18.70
C LYS A 338 -25.33 17.73 -18.22
N LYS A 339 -24.40 18.44 -18.85
CA LYS A 339 -23.00 18.44 -18.42
C LYS A 339 -22.88 18.92 -16.96
N GLY A 340 -22.28 18.08 -16.12
CA GLY A 340 -22.08 18.35 -14.69
C GLY A 340 -23.33 18.12 -13.83
N GLU A 341 -24.43 17.64 -14.41
CA GLU A 341 -25.60 17.21 -13.65
C GLU A 341 -25.25 15.94 -12.86
N SER A 342 -25.42 15.99 -11.54
CA SER A 342 -25.19 14.88 -10.63
C SER A 342 -26.50 14.35 -10.08
N ILE A 343 -26.53 13.05 -9.78
CA ILE A 343 -27.57 12.41 -8.98
C ILE A 343 -27.18 12.56 -7.50
N ASP A 344 -28.07 13.10 -6.68
CA ASP A 344 -27.88 13.16 -5.24
C ASP A 344 -27.97 11.77 -4.61
N VAL A 345 -27.14 11.54 -3.61
CA VAL A 345 -27.11 10.28 -2.86
C VAL A 345 -28.16 10.34 -1.74
N ARG A 346 -29.13 9.41 -1.79
CA ARG A 346 -30.32 9.38 -0.94
C ARG A 346 -30.68 7.95 -0.55
N TYR A 347 -30.09 7.47 0.54
CA TYR A 347 -30.26 6.09 1.02
C TYR A 347 -30.84 5.97 2.44
N GLN A 348 -31.25 7.08 3.06
CA GLN A 348 -31.73 7.12 4.44
C GLN A 348 -32.99 6.27 4.64
N ASP A 349 -33.87 6.23 3.64
CA ASP A 349 -35.11 5.44 3.67
C ASP A 349 -34.97 4.04 3.03
N ALA A 350 -33.75 3.65 2.65
CA ALA A 350 -33.51 2.36 2.01
C ALA A 350 -33.62 1.22 3.04
N ILE A 351 -34.20 0.09 2.61
CA ILE A 351 -34.50 -1.05 3.49
C ILE A 351 -33.47 -2.15 3.29
N GLU A 352 -32.85 -2.63 4.38
CA GLU A 352 -31.95 -3.78 4.29
C GLU A 352 -32.74 -5.06 3.96
N VAL A 353 -32.25 -5.83 2.99
CA VAL A 353 -32.76 -7.17 2.70
C VAL A 353 -32.36 -8.09 3.85
N LYS A 354 -33.36 -8.63 4.56
CA LYS A 354 -33.17 -9.61 5.63
C LYS A 354 -32.85 -11.00 5.10
#